data_AF-A0A7C3BQ27-F1
#
_entry.id   AF-A0A7C3BQ27-F1
#
_cell.length_a   1.000
_cell.length_b   1.000
_cell.length_c   1.000
_cell.angle_alpha   90.00
_cell.angle_beta   90.00
_cell.angle_gamma   90.00
#
_symmetry.space_group_name_H-M   'P 1'
#
loop_
_entity.id
_entity.type
_entity.pdbx_description
1 polymer ?
#
loop_
_entity_poly.entity_id
_entity_poly.type
_entity_poly.pdbx_seq_one_letter_code
_entity_poly.pdbx_strand_id
1 'polypeptide(L)'
;MAGSIRDRVAVAGMGCTRFGERWDAGAHDLIVEAAYEALEDAGIDVTDIQAAWMGTATMSTGMSLSEPMRLQYIPVTRIENACATASDAFRNACYAVAAGIYDIVLAVGADKYKDSGLSGLTDGSIPGPGHAMTAGATGPPPAQFAMLATTYFDHYGLSFEEGKHMIGRVSWKSHANGQRHKKAHFQREVSMDAILNAPMIAWPLGLYDCCGVSDGAAAAVITTPEIAKTLRKGKEPPMFVKALQIAMAPNDGNFNTKFDYMHVEATVRAGERAYEEAGITNPREQISMAEVHDCFSITEAVTMEDLKFSERGKVQKDIEDGFFDL
;
A
#
# COMPACT_ATOMS: atom_id res chain seq x y z
N MET A 1 15.80 3.52 26.77
CA MET A 1 14.47 3.20 26.18
C MET A 1 14.48 3.73 24.76
N ALA A 2 14.03 2.95 23.78
CA ALA A 2 13.87 3.45 22.42
C ALA A 2 12.83 4.59 22.41
N GLY A 3 13.03 5.61 21.57
CA GLY A 3 12.04 6.69 21.38
C GLY A 3 10.84 6.21 20.56
N SER A 4 9.74 6.98 20.57
CA SER A 4 8.54 6.75 19.76
C SER A 4 8.33 7.94 18.82
N ILE A 5 7.81 7.68 17.61
CA ILE A 5 7.45 8.74 16.65
C ILE A 5 6.10 9.40 16.94
N ARG A 6 5.32 8.84 17.88
CA ARG A 6 3.98 9.27 18.19
C ARG A 6 3.91 10.79 18.43
N ASP A 7 3.08 11.45 17.63
CA ASP A 7 2.83 12.91 17.68
C ASP A 7 4.07 13.79 17.42
N ARG A 8 5.15 13.22 16.87
CA ARG A 8 6.38 13.98 16.52
C ARG A 8 6.41 14.53 15.10
N VAL A 9 5.54 14.04 14.24
CA VAL A 9 5.45 14.45 12.84
C VAL A 9 4.00 14.51 12.38
N ALA A 10 3.76 15.31 11.37
CA ALA A 10 2.44 15.49 10.79
C ALA A 10 2.52 15.61 9.27
N VAL A 11 1.47 15.14 8.59
CA VAL A 11 1.25 15.38 7.17
C VAL A 11 0.54 16.73 7.02
N ALA A 12 1.17 17.66 6.30
CA ALA A 12 0.63 18.99 6.05
C ALA A 12 -0.09 19.10 4.69
N GLY A 13 0.25 18.23 3.74
CA GLY A 13 -0.45 18.16 2.45
C GLY A 13 -0.29 16.80 1.78
N MET A 14 -1.29 16.42 0.98
CA MET A 14 -1.29 15.19 0.19
C MET A 14 -1.72 15.45 -1.24
N GLY A 15 -1.18 14.68 -2.16
CA GLY A 15 -1.52 14.72 -3.58
C GLY A 15 -1.46 13.33 -4.19
N CYS A 16 -2.29 13.09 -5.20
CA CYS A 16 -2.38 11.78 -5.83
C CYS A 16 -2.93 11.95 -7.25
N THR A 17 -2.25 11.38 -8.23
CA THR A 17 -2.73 11.40 -9.61
C THR A 17 -4.02 10.59 -9.78
N ARG A 18 -4.68 10.74 -10.93
CA ARG A 18 -5.58 9.66 -11.38
C ARG A 18 -4.76 8.44 -11.76
N PHE A 19 -5.07 7.30 -11.13
CA PHE A 19 -4.43 6.03 -11.42
C PHE A 19 -5.10 5.37 -12.64
N GLY A 20 -4.33 4.68 -13.46
CA GLY A 20 -4.84 3.89 -14.57
C GLY A 20 -3.91 3.82 -15.75
N GLU A 21 -4.45 3.69 -16.96
CA GLU A 21 -3.64 3.72 -18.19
C GLU A 21 -3.38 5.17 -18.62
N ARG A 22 -2.22 5.73 -18.26
CA ARG A 22 -1.90 7.15 -18.40
C ARG A 22 -1.06 7.45 -19.64
N TRP A 23 -1.50 7.04 -20.82
CA TRP A 23 -0.75 7.21 -22.08
C TRP A 23 -0.46 8.67 -22.47
N ASP A 24 -1.18 9.60 -21.85
CA ASP A 24 -1.06 11.05 -21.98
C ASP A 24 0.10 11.65 -21.16
N ALA A 25 0.73 10.87 -20.26
CA ALA A 25 1.71 11.36 -19.28
C ALA A 25 2.89 10.40 -19.11
N GLY A 26 4.11 10.94 -19.04
CA GLY A 26 5.30 10.19 -18.64
C GLY A 26 5.44 10.09 -17.11
N ALA A 27 6.39 9.29 -16.63
CA ALA A 27 6.63 9.12 -15.19
C ALA A 27 6.91 10.46 -14.47
N HIS A 28 7.66 11.36 -15.10
CA HIS A 28 7.95 12.69 -14.57
C HIS A 28 6.70 13.58 -14.47
N ASP A 29 5.79 13.50 -15.44
CA ASP A 29 4.54 14.26 -15.41
C ASP A 29 3.65 13.81 -14.23
N LEU A 30 3.60 12.49 -13.98
CA LEU A 30 2.85 11.93 -12.84
C LEU A 30 3.45 12.37 -11.50
N ILE A 31 4.78 12.36 -11.37
CA ILE A 31 5.49 12.86 -10.19
C ILE A 31 5.14 14.33 -9.93
N VAL A 32 5.19 15.16 -10.98
CA VAL A 32 4.85 16.59 -10.89
C VAL A 32 3.38 16.78 -10.51
N GLU A 33 2.46 16.07 -11.15
CA GLU A 33 1.01 16.12 -10.86
C GLU A 33 0.73 15.84 -9.38
N ALA A 34 1.25 14.73 -8.84
CA ALA A 34 1.04 14.38 -7.44
C ALA A 34 1.76 15.32 -6.46
N ALA A 35 3.02 15.67 -6.74
CA ALA A 35 3.81 16.50 -5.83
C ALA A 35 3.27 17.92 -5.74
N TYR A 36 2.88 18.53 -6.87
CA TYR A 36 2.30 19.88 -6.84
C TYR A 36 0.92 19.91 -6.19
N GLU A 37 0.08 18.88 -6.36
CA GLU A 37 -1.17 18.79 -5.60
C GLU A 37 -0.90 18.74 -4.08
N ALA A 38 0.13 18.00 -3.64
CA ALA A 38 0.51 17.94 -2.23
C ALA A 38 1.06 19.28 -1.70
N LEU A 39 1.87 19.99 -2.51
CA LEU A 39 2.41 21.31 -2.18
C LEU A 39 1.27 22.35 -2.09
N GLU A 40 0.32 22.31 -3.01
CA GLU A 40 -0.88 23.19 -3.00
C GLU A 40 -1.77 22.93 -1.79
N ASP A 41 -2.03 21.66 -1.44
CA ASP A 41 -2.78 21.30 -0.23
C ASP A 41 -2.07 21.78 1.04
N ALA A 42 -0.74 21.66 1.10
CA ALA A 42 0.08 22.20 2.19
C ALA A 42 0.16 23.73 2.20
N GLY A 43 0.00 24.39 1.05
CA GLY A 43 0.15 25.83 0.89
C GLY A 43 1.61 26.32 0.96
N ILE A 44 2.55 25.54 0.43
CA ILE A 44 3.98 25.84 0.40
C ILE A 44 4.54 25.78 -1.02
N ASP A 45 5.74 26.30 -1.24
CA ASP A 45 6.44 26.19 -2.52
C ASP A 45 7.44 25.01 -2.50
N VAL A 46 7.82 24.52 -3.68
CA VAL A 46 8.87 23.50 -3.82
C VAL A 46 10.20 23.94 -3.19
N THR A 47 10.48 25.24 -3.11
CA THR A 47 11.69 25.77 -2.46
C THR A 47 11.71 25.60 -0.94
N ASP A 48 10.57 25.30 -0.31
CA ASP A 48 10.50 25.04 1.14
C ASP A 48 10.95 23.61 1.51
N ILE A 49 11.08 22.71 0.53
CA ILE A 49 11.47 21.31 0.74
C ILE A 49 12.96 21.21 1.03
N GLN A 50 13.33 20.62 2.16
CA GLN A 50 14.72 20.49 2.61
C GLN A 50 15.36 19.14 2.27
N ALA A 51 14.53 18.11 2.07
CA ALA A 51 14.94 16.77 1.66
C ALA A 51 13.75 16.02 1.04
N ALA A 52 14.04 15.02 0.19
CA ALA A 52 13.00 14.22 -0.41
C ALA A 52 13.31 12.72 -0.50
N TRP A 53 12.24 11.91 -0.47
CA TRP A 53 12.29 10.46 -0.64
C TRP A 53 11.42 10.04 -1.82
N MET A 54 12.04 9.32 -2.75
CA MET A 54 11.40 8.78 -3.94
C MET A 54 11.23 7.28 -3.81
N GLY A 55 9.99 6.82 -3.68
CA GLY A 55 9.61 5.42 -3.76
C GLY A 55 9.25 5.05 -5.20
N THR A 56 9.99 4.11 -5.78
CA THR A 56 9.68 3.58 -7.13
C THR A 56 10.35 2.24 -7.34
N ALA A 57 9.64 1.29 -7.96
CA ALA A 57 10.23 0.02 -8.38
C ALA A 57 10.93 0.13 -9.75
N THR A 58 10.52 1.09 -10.58
CA THR A 58 10.90 1.17 -12.00
C THR A 58 12.03 2.15 -12.31
N MET A 59 12.25 3.16 -11.46
CA MET A 59 13.29 4.20 -11.68
C MET A 59 14.49 4.02 -10.73
N SER A 60 15.68 4.38 -11.21
CA SER A 60 16.95 3.91 -10.63
C SER A 60 17.58 4.82 -9.57
N THR A 61 17.28 6.12 -9.53
CA THR A 61 17.96 7.06 -8.62
C THR A 61 17.03 8.18 -8.14
N GLY A 62 17.48 8.97 -7.16
CA GLY A 62 16.79 10.19 -6.72
C GLY A 62 16.65 11.28 -7.80
N MET A 63 17.38 11.16 -8.92
CA MET A 63 17.25 12.09 -10.06
C MET A 63 15.83 12.06 -10.66
N SER A 64 15.17 10.90 -10.59
CA SER A 64 13.78 10.73 -11.02
C SER A 64 12.80 11.67 -10.31
N LEU A 65 13.13 12.14 -9.10
CA LEU A 65 12.37 13.16 -8.39
C LEU A 65 13.01 14.55 -8.50
N SER A 66 14.34 14.65 -8.36
CA SER A 66 15.02 15.94 -8.30
C SER A 66 14.97 16.72 -9.61
N GLU A 67 15.09 16.04 -10.75
CA GLU A 67 15.07 16.68 -12.07
C GLU A 67 13.70 17.28 -12.42
N PRO A 68 12.59 16.52 -12.38
CA PRO A 68 11.28 17.08 -12.75
C PRO A 68 10.79 18.13 -11.75
N MET A 69 11.06 17.97 -10.45
CA MET A 69 10.68 18.93 -9.42
C MET A 69 11.66 20.10 -9.28
N ARG A 70 12.77 20.11 -10.05
CA ARG A 70 13.83 21.13 -9.97
C ARG A 70 14.35 21.36 -8.55
N LEU A 71 14.49 20.29 -7.76
CA LEU A 71 14.98 20.36 -6.39
C LEU A 71 16.43 20.85 -6.36
N GLN A 72 16.67 22.04 -5.80
CA GLN A 72 17.95 22.74 -5.90
C GLN A 72 18.96 22.22 -4.86
N TYR A 73 19.78 21.23 -5.24
CA TYR A 73 20.91 20.71 -4.46
C TYR A 73 20.56 20.21 -3.04
N ILE A 74 19.31 19.81 -2.81
CA ILE A 74 18.88 19.14 -1.57
C ILE A 74 19.07 17.61 -1.68
N PRO A 75 19.22 16.89 -0.56
CA PRO A 75 19.32 15.44 -0.58
C PRO A 75 18.02 14.78 -1.07
N VAL A 76 18.16 13.85 -2.02
CA VAL A 76 17.06 13.02 -2.53
C VAL A 76 17.45 11.55 -2.50
N THR A 77 16.70 10.75 -1.77
CA THR A 77 16.97 9.31 -1.61
C THR A 77 15.92 8.48 -2.36
N ARG A 78 16.36 7.51 -3.16
CA ARG A 78 15.46 6.52 -3.79
C ARG A 78 15.35 5.29 -2.89
N ILE A 79 14.13 4.82 -2.68
CA ILE A 79 13.78 3.64 -1.90
C ILE A 79 13.04 2.64 -2.79
N GLU A 80 13.26 1.36 -2.52
CA GLU A 80 12.48 0.25 -3.09
C GLU A 80 12.38 -0.87 -2.07
N ASN A 81 11.17 -1.40 -1.94
CA ASN A 81 10.77 -2.44 -1.02
C ASN A 81 9.48 -3.11 -1.54
N ALA A 82 9.51 -3.53 -2.80
CA ALA A 82 8.38 -4.07 -3.58
C ALA A 82 7.13 -3.17 -3.48
N CYS A 83 5.96 -3.76 -3.24
CA CYS A 83 4.71 -3.01 -3.11
C CYS A 83 4.69 -2.04 -1.90
N ALA A 84 5.57 -2.22 -0.91
CA ALA A 84 5.68 -1.35 0.26
C ALA A 84 6.59 -0.13 0.05
N THR A 85 7.15 0.03 -1.16
CA THR A 85 8.13 1.06 -1.51
C THR A 85 7.72 2.47 -1.10
N ALA A 86 6.49 2.91 -1.42
CA ALA A 86 6.02 4.25 -1.08
C ALA A 86 5.81 4.43 0.43
N SER A 87 5.32 3.39 1.13
CA SER A 87 5.17 3.40 2.59
C SER A 87 6.53 3.48 3.30
N ASP A 88 7.55 2.83 2.76
CA ASP A 88 8.91 2.91 3.29
C ASP A 88 9.54 4.29 3.00
N ALA A 89 9.29 4.88 1.83
CA ALA A 89 9.68 6.26 1.55
C ALA A 89 9.03 7.26 2.52
N PHE A 90 7.72 7.14 2.75
CA PHE A 90 7.00 7.91 3.75
C PHE A 90 7.57 7.73 5.16
N ARG A 91 7.90 6.48 5.52
CA ARG A 91 8.48 6.15 6.81
C ARG A 91 9.83 6.83 7.04
N ASN A 92 10.74 6.75 6.07
CA ASN A 92 12.06 7.38 6.18
C ASN A 92 11.96 8.91 6.27
N ALA A 93 11.08 9.53 5.48
CA ALA A 93 10.82 10.96 5.53
C ALA A 93 10.30 11.39 6.90
N CYS A 94 9.33 10.65 7.46
CA CYS A 94 8.83 10.87 8.82
C CYS A 94 9.94 10.78 9.87
N TYR A 95 10.80 9.77 9.83
CA TYR A 95 11.87 9.66 10.82
C TYR A 95 12.93 10.77 10.70
N ALA A 96 13.18 11.31 9.51
CA ALA A 96 14.10 12.42 9.33
C ALA A 96 13.58 13.71 10.02
N VAL A 97 12.27 13.98 9.93
CA VAL A 97 11.62 15.07 10.66
C VAL A 97 11.58 14.79 12.15
N ALA A 98 11.20 13.57 12.56
CA ALA A 98 11.12 13.18 13.97
C ALA A 98 12.47 13.24 14.70
N ALA A 99 13.57 13.06 13.96
CA ALA A 99 14.94 13.18 14.44
C ALA A 99 15.43 14.64 14.50
N GLY A 100 14.67 15.61 14.00
CA GLY A 100 15.03 17.03 13.96
C GLY A 100 16.11 17.36 12.92
N ILE A 101 16.28 16.53 11.90
CA ILE A 101 17.26 16.77 10.82
C ILE A 101 16.69 17.75 9.79
N TYR A 102 15.39 17.66 9.53
CA TYR A 102 14.65 18.54 8.62
C TYR A 102 13.31 18.94 9.24
N ASP A 103 12.83 20.12 8.89
CA ASP A 103 11.53 20.65 9.28
C ASP A 103 10.44 20.28 8.28
N ILE A 104 10.70 20.42 6.97
CA ILE A 104 9.75 20.17 5.88
C ILE A 104 10.39 19.28 4.82
N VAL A 105 9.75 18.14 4.55
CA VAL A 105 10.24 17.14 3.58
C VAL A 105 9.13 16.62 2.68
N LEU A 106 9.54 16.05 1.54
CA LEU A 106 8.63 15.46 0.55
C LEU A 106 8.85 13.95 0.43
N ALA A 107 7.78 13.16 0.51
CA ALA A 107 7.79 11.76 0.10
C ALA A 107 6.92 11.59 -1.15
N VAL A 108 7.45 10.94 -2.18
CA VAL A 108 6.72 10.66 -3.43
C VAL A 108 6.85 9.19 -3.77
N GLY A 109 5.73 8.53 -4.05
CA GLY A 109 5.70 7.22 -4.69
C GLY A 109 5.22 7.35 -6.13
N ALA A 110 5.92 6.78 -7.11
CA ALA A 110 5.44 6.76 -8.49
C ALA A 110 5.93 5.55 -9.28
N ASP A 111 5.05 5.01 -10.12
CA ASP A 111 5.42 4.02 -11.12
C ASP A 111 4.61 4.20 -12.41
N LYS A 112 5.27 3.85 -13.53
CA LYS A 112 4.76 3.98 -14.90
C LYS A 112 4.79 2.61 -15.59
N TYR A 113 4.09 1.64 -14.98
CA TYR A 113 4.18 0.24 -15.38
C TYR A 113 3.60 -0.04 -16.76
N LYS A 114 2.61 0.72 -17.24
CA LYS A 114 1.97 0.46 -18.53
C LYS A 114 2.90 0.65 -19.72
N ASP A 115 3.96 1.45 -19.57
CA ASP A 115 4.98 1.64 -20.61
C ASP A 115 5.84 0.38 -20.83
N SER A 116 5.81 -0.59 -19.90
CA SER A 116 6.44 -1.90 -20.11
C SER A 116 5.77 -2.73 -21.22
N GLY A 117 4.52 -2.40 -21.58
CA GLY A 117 3.73 -3.16 -22.54
C GLY A 117 3.19 -4.50 -22.02
N LEU A 118 3.36 -4.78 -20.72
CA LEU A 118 2.97 -6.06 -20.12
C LEU A 118 1.63 -5.97 -19.40
N SER A 119 0.85 -7.05 -19.47
CA SER A 119 -0.48 -7.15 -18.87
C SER A 119 -0.46 -7.51 -17.38
N GLY A 120 0.72 -7.70 -16.79
CA GLY A 120 0.93 -8.03 -15.38
C GLY A 120 2.28 -7.51 -14.89
N LEU A 121 2.54 -7.65 -13.59
CA LEU A 121 3.87 -7.39 -13.04
C LEU A 121 4.87 -8.37 -13.65
N THR A 122 5.97 -7.86 -14.20
CA THR A 122 7.12 -8.71 -14.49
C THR A 122 7.60 -9.30 -13.18
N ASP A 123 7.95 -10.59 -13.21
CA ASP A 123 9.07 -11.05 -12.39
C ASP A 123 10.26 -10.21 -12.83
N GLY A 124 10.49 -9.10 -12.13
CA GLY A 124 11.72 -8.34 -12.19
C GLY A 124 12.78 -9.23 -11.57
N SER A 125 13.09 -10.33 -12.26
CA SER A 125 14.04 -11.38 -11.93
C SER A 125 15.43 -10.75 -11.92
N ILE A 126 15.64 -9.88 -10.96
CA ILE A 126 16.88 -9.83 -10.23
C ILE A 126 16.75 -11.05 -9.32
N PRO A 127 17.45 -12.16 -9.61
CA PRO A 127 17.58 -13.20 -8.64
C PRO A 127 18.04 -12.48 -7.37
N GLY A 128 17.24 -12.55 -6.30
CA GLY A 128 17.75 -12.20 -4.98
C GLY A 128 19.04 -12.99 -4.75
N PRO A 129 19.85 -12.67 -3.73
CA PRO A 129 21.14 -13.34 -3.50
C PRO A 129 21.07 -14.87 -3.28
N GLY A 130 19.87 -15.48 -3.31
CA GLY A 130 19.65 -16.92 -3.31
C GLY A 130 19.79 -17.58 -4.69
N HIS A 131 20.00 -18.90 -4.68
CA HIS A 131 20.00 -19.70 -5.90
C HIS A 131 18.64 -19.59 -6.62
N ALA A 132 18.67 -19.35 -7.94
CA ALA A 132 17.46 -19.26 -8.77
C ALA A 132 16.51 -20.48 -8.64
N MET A 133 17.04 -21.64 -8.22
CA MET A 133 16.28 -22.86 -7.94
C MET A 133 15.32 -22.76 -6.73
N THR A 134 15.55 -21.84 -5.78
CA THR A 134 14.65 -21.59 -4.64
C THR A 134 13.79 -20.34 -4.82
N ALA A 135 14.22 -19.39 -5.65
CA ALA A 135 13.50 -18.13 -5.90
C ALA A 135 12.37 -18.26 -6.95
N GLY A 136 12.40 -19.30 -7.79
CA GLY A 136 11.42 -19.51 -8.86
C GLY A 136 10.30 -20.51 -8.57
N ALA A 137 10.17 -21.01 -7.34
CA ALA A 137 9.32 -22.18 -7.05
C ALA A 137 7.81 -21.88 -6.97
N THR A 138 7.39 -20.61 -6.89
CA THR A 138 5.99 -20.26 -6.57
C THR A 138 5.23 -19.52 -7.69
N GLY A 139 5.85 -19.31 -8.85
CA GLY A 139 5.21 -18.71 -10.02
C GLY A 139 4.93 -17.19 -9.88
N PRO A 140 4.19 -16.59 -10.83
CA PRO A 140 3.86 -15.16 -10.80
C PRO A 140 2.97 -14.80 -9.59
N PRO A 141 2.86 -13.52 -9.18
CA PRO A 141 2.12 -13.14 -7.98
C PRO A 141 0.71 -13.75 -7.83
N PRO A 142 -0.14 -13.84 -8.88
CA PRO A 142 -1.44 -14.50 -8.76
C PRO A 142 -1.36 -15.96 -8.29
N ALA A 143 -0.33 -16.71 -8.72
CA ALA A 143 -0.12 -18.09 -8.27
C ALA A 143 0.28 -18.14 -6.79
N GLN A 144 1.10 -17.19 -6.32
CA GLN A 144 1.54 -17.11 -4.93
C GLN A 144 0.36 -16.83 -3.99
N PHE A 145 -0.49 -15.86 -4.33
CA PHE A 145 -1.66 -15.52 -3.51
C PHE A 145 -2.82 -16.51 -3.69
N ALA A 146 -2.88 -17.26 -4.79
CA ALA A 146 -3.80 -18.38 -4.92
C ALA A 146 -3.48 -19.49 -3.90
N MET A 147 -2.21 -19.75 -3.60
CA MET A 147 -1.84 -20.69 -2.53
C MET A 147 -2.34 -20.22 -1.16
N LEU A 148 -2.20 -18.92 -0.84
CA LEU A 148 -2.78 -18.35 0.38
C LEU A 148 -4.30 -18.61 0.45
N ALA A 149 -5.02 -18.39 -0.65
CA ALA A 149 -6.46 -18.63 -0.71
C ALA A 149 -6.82 -20.11 -0.52
N THR A 150 -6.15 -21.01 -1.24
CA THR A 150 -6.39 -22.45 -1.13
C THR A 150 -6.10 -22.95 0.28
N THR A 151 -4.99 -22.55 0.89
CA THR A 151 -4.60 -23.00 2.23
C THR A 151 -5.53 -22.42 3.29
N TYR A 152 -5.95 -21.16 3.15
CA TYR A 152 -6.93 -20.56 4.04
C TYR A 152 -8.29 -21.29 3.95
N PHE A 153 -8.77 -21.60 2.74
CA PHE A 153 -10.04 -22.31 2.55
C PHE A 153 -10.00 -23.71 3.16
N ASP A 154 -8.93 -24.48 2.88
CA ASP A 154 -8.74 -25.83 3.41
C ASP A 154 -8.69 -25.82 4.95
N HIS A 155 -7.89 -24.94 5.54
CA HIS A 155 -7.67 -24.93 6.99
C HIS A 155 -8.93 -24.55 7.78
N TYR A 156 -9.69 -23.57 7.29
CA TYR A 156 -10.93 -23.13 7.94
C TYR A 156 -12.18 -23.88 7.44
N GLY A 157 -12.00 -24.89 6.58
CA GLY A 157 -13.08 -25.75 6.12
C GLY A 157 -14.10 -25.06 5.21
N LEU A 158 -13.70 -24.01 4.50
CA LEU A 158 -14.55 -23.32 3.53
C LEU A 158 -14.65 -24.17 2.26
N SER A 159 -15.87 -24.45 1.81
CA SER A 159 -16.07 -24.97 0.46
C SER A 159 -15.56 -23.96 -0.57
N PHE A 160 -15.28 -24.43 -1.78
CA PHE A 160 -14.90 -23.53 -2.88
C PHE A 160 -15.95 -22.43 -3.09
N GLU A 161 -17.24 -22.76 -3.01
CA GLU A 161 -18.33 -21.80 -3.22
C GLU A 161 -18.35 -20.72 -2.13
N GLU A 162 -18.20 -21.10 -0.86
CA GLU A 162 -18.14 -20.18 0.28
C GLU A 162 -16.91 -19.28 0.22
N GLY A 163 -15.73 -19.87 0.00
CA GLY A 163 -14.48 -19.12 -0.10
C GLY A 163 -14.48 -18.18 -1.30
N LYS A 164 -15.00 -18.64 -2.45
CA LYS A 164 -15.11 -17.83 -3.66
C LYS A 164 -16.10 -16.67 -3.50
N HIS A 165 -17.22 -16.89 -2.83
CA HIS A 165 -18.18 -15.82 -2.54
C HIS A 165 -17.58 -14.76 -1.62
N MET A 166 -16.89 -15.17 -0.56
CA MET A 166 -16.21 -14.26 0.37
C MET A 166 -15.21 -13.35 -0.35
N ILE A 167 -14.29 -13.92 -1.14
CA ILE A 167 -13.31 -13.10 -1.85
C ILE A 167 -13.95 -12.29 -3.01
N GLY A 168 -15.02 -12.82 -3.62
CA GLY A 168 -15.78 -12.07 -4.62
C GLY A 168 -16.48 -10.83 -4.03
N ARG A 169 -16.94 -10.92 -2.77
CA ARG A 169 -17.57 -9.82 -2.06
C ARG A 169 -16.60 -8.67 -1.77
N VAL A 170 -15.33 -9.00 -1.51
CA VAL A 170 -14.23 -8.03 -1.45
C VAL A 170 -14.12 -7.28 -2.78
N SER A 171 -13.99 -8.00 -3.90
CA SER A 171 -13.88 -7.38 -5.23
C SER A 171 -15.09 -6.52 -5.59
N TRP A 172 -16.31 -6.98 -5.24
CA TRP A 172 -17.53 -6.22 -5.44
C TRP A 172 -17.52 -4.89 -4.69
N LYS A 173 -17.15 -4.92 -3.40
CA LYS A 173 -16.97 -3.72 -2.57
C LYS A 173 -15.97 -2.77 -3.19
N SER A 174 -14.79 -3.27 -3.59
CA SER A 174 -13.73 -2.42 -4.18
C SER A 174 -14.18 -1.77 -5.49
N HIS A 175 -14.96 -2.46 -6.33
CA HIS A 175 -15.57 -1.88 -7.54
C HIS A 175 -16.65 -0.83 -7.22
N ALA A 176 -17.51 -1.07 -6.23
CA ALA A 176 -18.52 -0.11 -5.78
C ALA A 176 -17.87 1.17 -5.23
N ASN A 177 -16.79 1.04 -4.46
CA ASN A 177 -16.02 2.17 -3.94
C ASN A 177 -15.26 2.90 -5.06
N GLY A 178 -14.62 2.17 -5.96
CA GLY A 178 -13.88 2.73 -7.10
C GLY A 178 -14.75 3.55 -8.04
N GLN A 179 -16.00 3.14 -8.25
CA GLN A 179 -16.98 3.91 -9.04
C GLN A 179 -17.23 5.32 -8.49
N ARG A 180 -17.17 5.49 -7.16
CA ARG A 180 -17.42 6.77 -6.48
C ARG A 180 -16.20 7.68 -6.48
N HIS A 181 -15.01 7.17 -6.83
CA HIS A 181 -13.74 7.90 -6.71
C HIS A 181 -13.16 8.33 -8.07
N LYS A 182 -13.08 9.64 -8.30
CA LYS A 182 -12.65 10.23 -9.58
C LYS A 182 -11.22 9.88 -10.01
N LYS A 183 -10.36 9.49 -9.06
CA LYS A 183 -8.96 9.11 -9.32
C LYS A 183 -8.74 7.60 -9.38
N ALA A 184 -9.78 6.79 -9.16
CA ALA A 184 -9.66 5.35 -9.30
C ALA A 184 -9.45 4.96 -10.78
N HIS A 185 -8.69 3.89 -11.00
CA HIS A 185 -8.49 3.30 -12.32
C HIS A 185 -9.82 2.78 -12.88
N PHE A 186 -10.47 1.89 -12.13
CA PHE A 186 -11.77 1.34 -12.52
C PHE A 186 -12.90 2.11 -11.84
N GLN A 187 -13.69 2.83 -12.64
CA GLN A 187 -14.83 3.63 -12.17
C GLN A 187 -16.15 3.00 -12.62
N ARG A 188 -16.30 1.70 -12.37
CA ARG A 188 -17.50 0.94 -12.71
C ARG A 188 -17.81 -0.11 -11.64
N GLU A 189 -19.09 -0.28 -11.37
CA GLU A 189 -19.60 -1.41 -10.63
C GLU A 189 -19.50 -2.69 -11.47
N VAL A 190 -19.35 -3.82 -10.79
CA VAL A 190 -19.34 -5.16 -11.39
C VAL A 190 -20.28 -6.02 -10.54
N SER A 191 -21.20 -6.76 -11.15
CA SER A 191 -22.12 -7.61 -10.40
C SER A 191 -21.37 -8.80 -9.78
N MET A 192 -21.88 -9.30 -8.64
CA MET A 192 -21.36 -10.53 -8.04
C MET A 192 -21.36 -11.69 -9.03
N ASP A 193 -22.42 -11.87 -9.82
CA ASP A 193 -22.47 -12.91 -10.85
C ASP A 193 -21.33 -12.79 -11.87
N ALA A 194 -20.98 -11.58 -12.29
CA ALA A 194 -19.86 -11.37 -13.22
C ALA A 194 -18.51 -11.65 -12.56
N ILE A 195 -18.38 -11.38 -11.25
CA ILE A 195 -17.16 -11.68 -10.47
C ILE A 195 -16.97 -13.19 -10.32
N LEU A 196 -18.02 -13.90 -9.90
CA LEU A 196 -17.99 -15.34 -9.64
C LEU A 196 -17.76 -16.16 -10.92
N ASN A 197 -18.29 -15.69 -12.06
CA ASN A 197 -18.14 -16.35 -13.37
C ASN A 197 -16.96 -15.84 -14.21
N ALA A 198 -16.11 -14.97 -13.64
CA ALA A 198 -14.98 -14.43 -14.37
C ALA A 198 -13.93 -15.51 -14.70
N PRO A 199 -13.14 -15.32 -15.79
CA PRO A 199 -12.07 -16.24 -16.13
C PRO A 199 -11.11 -16.45 -14.95
N MET A 200 -10.76 -17.71 -14.69
CA MET A 200 -9.79 -18.08 -13.67
C MET A 200 -8.38 -17.65 -14.10
N ILE A 201 -7.65 -16.95 -13.25
CA ILE A 201 -6.25 -16.58 -13.48
C ILE A 201 -5.32 -17.60 -12.81
N ALA A 202 -5.56 -17.88 -11.53
CA ALA A 202 -4.87 -18.90 -10.76
C ALA A 202 -5.84 -19.42 -9.72
N TRP A 203 -6.29 -20.68 -9.85
CA TRP A 203 -7.35 -21.21 -9.00
C TRP A 203 -7.00 -21.06 -7.50
N PRO A 204 -7.87 -20.42 -6.67
CA PRO A 204 -9.27 -20.05 -6.90
C PRO A 204 -9.53 -18.59 -7.34
N LEU A 205 -8.47 -17.82 -7.60
CA LEU A 205 -8.52 -16.41 -8.00
C LEU A 205 -8.90 -16.24 -9.48
N GLY A 206 -9.99 -15.52 -9.70
CA GLY A 206 -10.46 -15.07 -11.01
C GLY A 206 -9.94 -13.69 -11.37
N LEU A 207 -10.31 -13.21 -12.56
CA LEU A 207 -9.84 -11.92 -13.08
C LEU A 207 -10.11 -10.75 -12.13
N TYR A 208 -11.31 -10.67 -11.53
CA TYR A 208 -11.67 -9.59 -10.60
C TYR A 208 -11.08 -9.75 -9.20
N ASP A 209 -10.44 -10.88 -8.89
CA ASP A 209 -9.69 -11.08 -7.65
C ASP A 209 -8.26 -10.53 -7.74
N CYS A 210 -7.82 -10.10 -8.92
CA CYS A 210 -6.47 -9.60 -9.18
C CYS A 210 -6.52 -8.08 -9.41
N CYS A 211 -5.63 -7.32 -8.77
CA CYS A 211 -5.55 -5.89 -9.01
C CYS A 211 -5.12 -5.56 -10.46
N GLY A 212 -5.57 -4.41 -10.97
CA GLY A 212 -5.17 -3.93 -12.29
C GLY A 212 -3.79 -3.28 -12.28
N VAL A 213 -3.00 -3.51 -13.33
CA VAL A 213 -1.74 -2.77 -13.56
C VAL A 213 -2.07 -1.31 -13.85
N SER A 214 -1.51 -0.39 -13.07
CA SER A 214 -1.82 1.03 -13.12
C SER A 214 -0.55 1.86 -13.19
N ASP A 215 -0.61 2.96 -13.93
CA ASP A 215 0.29 4.09 -13.76
C ASP A 215 -0.26 5.03 -12.72
N GLY A 216 0.61 5.63 -11.92
CA GLY A 216 0.21 6.66 -10.97
C GLY A 216 1.34 7.12 -10.07
N ALA A 217 1.10 8.26 -9.41
CA ALA A 217 1.93 8.77 -8.34
C ALA A 217 1.08 9.31 -7.18
N ALA A 218 1.66 9.27 -5.97
CA ALA A 218 1.13 9.90 -4.77
C ALA A 218 2.26 10.59 -4.00
N ALA A 219 1.95 11.69 -3.32
CA ALA A 219 2.92 12.49 -2.60
C ALA A 219 2.37 12.98 -1.26
N ALA A 220 3.27 13.14 -0.29
CA ALA A 220 2.96 13.70 1.03
C ALA A 220 4.03 14.72 1.42
N VAL A 221 3.58 15.90 1.86
CA VAL A 221 4.39 16.90 2.55
C VAL A 221 4.36 16.60 4.04
N ILE A 222 5.52 16.31 4.61
CA ILE A 222 5.68 15.90 6.01
C ILE A 222 6.47 16.96 6.74
N THR A 223 6.01 17.32 7.94
CA THR A 223 6.61 18.40 8.72
C THR A 223 6.44 18.19 10.22
N THR A 224 7.06 19.06 11.02
CA THR A 224 6.84 19.11 12.47
C THR A 224 5.40 19.49 12.83
N PRO A 225 4.87 19.03 13.99
CA PRO A 225 3.54 19.38 14.48
C PRO A 225 3.25 20.89 14.53
N GLU A 226 4.25 21.68 14.90
CA GLU A 226 4.17 23.13 15.05
C GLU A 226 3.95 23.82 13.70
N ILE A 227 4.75 23.42 12.70
CA ILE A 227 4.62 23.94 11.33
C ILE A 227 3.30 23.47 10.72
N ALA A 228 2.93 22.18 10.88
CA ALA A 228 1.68 21.65 10.34
C ALA A 228 0.46 22.41 10.87
N LYS A 229 0.40 22.72 12.18
CA LYS A 229 -0.67 23.54 12.77
C LYS A 229 -0.73 24.95 12.20
N THR A 230 0.42 25.51 11.82
CA THR A 230 0.51 26.83 11.19
C THR A 230 0.01 26.79 9.75
N LEU A 231 0.49 25.83 8.94
CA LEU A 231 0.10 25.65 7.53
C LEU A 231 -1.38 25.29 7.38
N ARG A 232 -1.94 24.52 8.32
CA ARG A 232 -3.36 24.11 8.33
C ARG A 232 -4.28 25.09 9.06
N LYS A 233 -3.82 26.29 9.44
CA LYS A 233 -4.66 27.27 10.14
C LYS A 233 -5.81 27.72 9.24
N GLY A 234 -7.04 27.45 9.66
CA GLY A 234 -8.26 27.73 8.88
C GLY A 234 -8.62 26.65 7.87
N LYS A 235 -7.92 25.51 7.87
CA LYS A 235 -8.23 24.27 7.13
C LYS A 235 -8.58 23.15 8.11
N GLU A 236 -8.79 21.93 7.60
CA GLU A 236 -8.91 20.72 8.41
C GLU A 236 -7.63 20.47 9.22
N PRO A 237 -7.73 19.90 10.43
CA PRO A 237 -6.56 19.65 11.27
C PRO A 237 -5.52 18.76 10.57
N PRO A 238 -4.22 18.97 10.83
CA PRO A 238 -3.18 18.13 10.26
C PRO A 238 -3.30 16.68 10.75
N MET A 239 -2.86 15.73 9.93
CA MET A 239 -2.82 14.32 10.31
C MET A 239 -1.52 14.02 11.05
N PHE A 240 -1.61 13.67 12.33
CA PHE A 240 -0.46 13.28 13.13
C PHE A 240 -0.12 11.81 12.94
N VAL A 241 1.15 11.50 12.76
CA VAL A 241 1.61 10.11 12.66
C VAL A 241 1.76 9.55 14.07
N LYS A 242 1.04 8.46 14.35
CA LYS A 242 1.02 7.81 15.66
C LYS A 242 2.02 6.67 15.78
N ALA A 243 2.26 5.94 14.69
CA ALA A 243 3.20 4.84 14.61
C ALA A 243 3.58 4.54 13.16
N LEU A 244 4.78 4.00 12.94
CA LEU A 244 5.27 3.58 11.63
C LEU A 244 6.19 2.36 11.74
N GLN A 245 5.69 1.20 11.33
CA GLN A 245 6.39 -0.07 11.51
C GLN A 245 6.52 -0.83 10.20
N ILE A 246 7.68 -1.48 10.04
CA ILE A 246 7.98 -2.41 8.95
C ILE A 246 8.50 -3.69 9.59
N ALA A 247 8.07 -4.83 9.04
CA ALA A 247 8.63 -6.13 9.34
C ALA A 247 8.92 -6.86 8.04
N MET A 248 10.00 -7.64 8.03
CA MET A 248 10.37 -8.50 6.91
C MET A 248 10.39 -9.93 7.42
N ALA A 249 9.79 -10.84 6.66
CA ALA A 249 9.83 -12.26 6.98
C ALA A 249 11.23 -12.83 6.68
N PRO A 250 11.78 -13.74 7.51
CA PRO A 250 13.06 -14.42 7.24
C PRO A 250 12.97 -15.48 6.13
N ASN A 251 11.90 -15.45 5.32
CA ASN A 251 11.58 -16.43 4.29
C ASN A 251 11.37 -17.86 4.83
N ASP A 252 10.79 -17.99 6.03
CA ASP A 252 10.55 -19.28 6.69
C ASP A 252 9.74 -20.24 5.82
N GLY A 253 8.76 -19.75 5.04
CA GLY A 253 7.95 -20.57 4.15
C GLY A 253 8.78 -21.48 3.24
N ASN A 254 9.89 -20.97 2.70
CA ASN A 254 10.73 -21.74 1.77
C ASN A 254 11.53 -22.87 2.44
N PHE A 255 11.70 -22.85 3.76
CA PHE A 255 12.58 -23.77 4.49
C PHE A 255 11.89 -24.52 5.63
N ASN A 256 10.68 -24.11 6.00
CA ASN A 256 9.92 -24.67 7.12
C ASN A 256 8.63 -25.31 6.62
N THR A 257 8.59 -26.64 6.62
CA THR A 257 7.40 -27.41 6.22
C THR A 257 6.22 -27.27 7.18
N LYS A 258 6.39 -26.60 8.32
CA LYS A 258 5.31 -26.26 9.27
C LYS A 258 4.78 -24.85 9.09
N PHE A 259 5.33 -24.07 8.16
CA PHE A 259 4.78 -22.75 7.84
C PHE A 259 3.38 -22.95 7.26
N ASP A 260 2.40 -22.23 7.80
CA ASP A 260 1.00 -22.51 7.55
C ASP A 260 0.43 -21.83 6.30
N TYR A 261 1.05 -20.76 5.79
CA TYR A 261 0.62 -20.04 4.59
C TYR A 261 -0.82 -19.50 4.67
N MET A 262 -1.33 -19.22 5.87
CA MET A 262 -2.70 -18.72 6.05
C MET A 262 -2.77 -17.23 6.35
N HIS A 263 -1.63 -16.64 6.71
CA HIS A 263 -1.53 -15.25 7.09
C HIS A 263 -0.21 -14.62 6.66
N VAL A 264 -0.13 -13.30 6.73
CA VAL A 264 1.11 -12.58 6.47
C VAL A 264 1.74 -12.21 7.82
N GLU A 265 2.61 -13.08 8.32
CA GLU A 265 3.28 -12.92 9.62
C GLU A 265 3.99 -11.56 9.76
N ALA A 266 4.55 -11.02 8.67
CA ALA A 266 5.13 -9.69 8.66
C ALA A 266 4.09 -8.60 8.96
N THR A 267 2.89 -8.69 8.40
CA THR A 267 1.76 -7.78 8.66
C THR A 267 1.33 -7.86 10.12
N VAL A 268 1.19 -9.07 10.68
CA VAL A 268 0.86 -9.28 12.10
C VAL A 268 1.88 -8.55 12.99
N ARG A 269 3.17 -8.82 12.79
CA ARG A 269 4.25 -8.22 13.61
C ARG A 269 4.35 -6.71 13.44
N ALA A 270 4.19 -6.20 12.23
CA ALA A 270 4.21 -4.77 11.97
C ALA A 270 3.00 -4.08 12.62
N GLY A 271 1.81 -4.66 12.49
CA GLY A 271 0.58 -4.18 13.12
C GLY A 271 0.67 -4.16 14.63
N GLU A 272 1.14 -5.23 15.26
CA GLU A 272 1.32 -5.30 16.72
C GLU A 272 2.26 -4.22 17.26
N ARG A 273 3.41 -4.03 16.61
CA ARG A 273 4.34 -2.96 16.97
C ARG A 273 3.74 -1.57 16.74
N ALA A 274 2.93 -1.41 15.69
CA ALA A 274 2.30 -0.14 15.38
C ALA A 274 1.24 0.20 16.42
N TYR A 275 0.44 -0.79 16.85
CA TYR A 275 -0.53 -0.62 17.93
C TYR A 275 0.14 -0.31 19.26
N GLU A 276 1.23 -1.02 19.59
CA GLU A 276 2.02 -0.73 20.80
C GLU A 276 2.56 0.71 20.78
N GLU A 277 3.18 1.14 19.68
CA GLU A 277 3.72 2.50 19.53
C GLU A 277 2.62 3.58 19.59
N ALA A 278 1.47 3.32 18.96
CA ALA A 278 0.32 4.22 18.96
C ALA A 278 -0.49 4.18 20.27
N GLY A 279 -0.25 3.20 21.15
CA GLY A 279 -1.04 2.94 22.36
C GLY A 279 -2.47 2.49 22.08
N ILE A 280 -2.67 1.72 21.00
CA ILE A 280 -3.94 1.10 20.62
C ILE A 280 -4.02 -0.28 21.25
N THR A 281 -5.12 -0.56 21.95
CA THR A 281 -5.35 -1.83 22.67
C THR A 281 -6.48 -2.65 22.05
N ASN A 282 -7.42 -2.00 21.38
CA ASN A 282 -8.50 -2.66 20.65
C ASN A 282 -8.63 -2.07 19.24
N PRO A 283 -7.85 -2.58 18.26
CA PRO A 283 -7.84 -2.04 16.90
C PRO A 283 -9.22 -1.98 16.25
N ARG A 284 -10.05 -3.03 16.42
CA ARG A 284 -11.40 -3.10 15.84
C ARG A 284 -12.31 -1.95 16.27
N GLU A 285 -12.20 -1.48 17.52
CA GLU A 285 -13.04 -0.39 18.05
C GLU A 285 -12.37 0.98 17.93
N GLN A 286 -11.04 1.04 17.92
CA GLN A 286 -10.27 2.29 17.98
C GLN A 286 -9.84 2.81 16.61
N ILE A 287 -9.83 1.97 15.58
CA ILE A 287 -9.57 2.37 14.19
C ILE A 287 -10.90 2.58 13.48
N SER A 288 -11.17 3.83 13.07
CA SER A 288 -12.42 4.19 12.38
C SER A 288 -12.40 3.93 10.87
N MET A 289 -11.21 3.78 10.28
CA MET A 289 -11.01 3.53 8.85
C MET A 289 -9.65 2.86 8.63
N ALA A 290 -9.60 1.90 7.71
CA ALA A 290 -8.38 1.21 7.34
C ALA A 290 -8.23 1.18 5.81
N GLU A 291 -7.07 1.63 5.34
CA GLU A 291 -6.57 1.35 3.99
C GLU A 291 -5.61 0.17 4.10
N VAL A 292 -5.94 -0.95 3.46
CA VAL A 292 -5.18 -2.21 3.54
C VAL A 292 -4.67 -2.62 2.15
N HIS A 293 -3.66 -3.48 2.10
CA HIS A 293 -3.04 -3.89 0.84
C HIS A 293 -3.84 -5.03 0.17
N ASP A 294 -4.84 -4.67 -0.63
CA ASP A 294 -5.78 -5.55 -1.34
C ASP A 294 -5.31 -5.90 -2.77
N CYS A 295 -4.02 -6.22 -2.96
CA CYS A 295 -3.50 -6.59 -4.28
C CYS A 295 -4.19 -7.84 -4.86
N PHE A 296 -4.70 -8.72 -3.99
CA PHE A 296 -5.66 -9.75 -4.35
C PHE A 296 -6.80 -9.78 -3.33
N SER A 297 -8.00 -10.19 -3.73
CA SER A 297 -9.16 -10.19 -2.84
C SER A 297 -8.97 -11.02 -1.55
N ILE A 298 -8.23 -12.13 -1.63
CA ILE A 298 -7.83 -12.92 -0.45
C ILE A 298 -6.90 -12.15 0.49
N THR A 299 -6.02 -11.28 -0.03
CA THR A 299 -5.07 -10.55 0.82
C THR A 299 -5.78 -9.51 1.67
N GLU A 300 -6.83 -8.87 1.16
CA GLU A 300 -7.69 -8.01 1.98
C GLU A 300 -8.28 -8.81 3.15
N ALA A 301 -8.92 -9.95 2.86
CA ALA A 301 -9.59 -10.78 3.87
C ALA A 301 -8.62 -11.21 4.98
N VAL A 302 -7.46 -11.76 4.62
CA VAL A 302 -6.44 -12.18 5.58
C VAL A 302 -5.85 -11.00 6.35
N THR A 303 -5.66 -9.85 5.68
CA THR A 303 -5.12 -8.64 6.32
C THR A 303 -6.05 -8.09 7.40
N MET A 304 -7.37 -8.20 7.23
CA MET A 304 -8.32 -7.80 8.28
C MET A 304 -8.14 -8.60 9.57
N GLU A 305 -7.75 -9.88 9.46
CA GLU A 305 -7.42 -10.70 10.62
C GLU A 305 -6.03 -10.41 11.16
N ASP A 306 -5.04 -10.20 10.28
CA ASP A 306 -3.66 -9.88 10.67
C ASP A 306 -3.56 -8.59 11.47
N LEU A 307 -4.39 -7.62 11.11
CA LEU A 307 -4.51 -6.34 11.79
C LEU A 307 -5.50 -6.36 12.96
N LYS A 308 -6.06 -7.53 13.30
CA LYS A 308 -6.99 -7.72 14.43
C LYS A 308 -8.29 -6.92 14.30
N PHE A 309 -8.72 -6.61 13.08
CA PHE A 309 -10.05 -6.09 12.81
C PHE A 309 -11.08 -7.21 12.86
N SER A 310 -10.73 -8.39 12.36
CA SER A 310 -11.49 -9.63 12.53
C SER A 310 -10.74 -10.62 13.41
N GLU A 311 -11.47 -11.50 14.08
CA GLU A 311 -10.85 -12.66 14.74
C GLU A 311 -10.30 -13.62 13.66
N ARG A 312 -9.15 -14.24 13.94
CA ARG A 312 -8.49 -15.20 13.06
C ARG A 312 -9.46 -16.32 12.62
N GLY A 313 -9.58 -16.55 11.31
CA GLY A 313 -10.47 -17.53 10.71
C GLY A 313 -11.96 -17.13 10.69
N LYS A 314 -12.32 -15.89 11.03
CA LYS A 314 -13.71 -15.42 11.12
C LYS A 314 -14.03 -14.25 10.20
N VAL A 315 -13.08 -13.80 9.36
CA VAL A 315 -13.30 -12.63 8.48
C VAL A 315 -14.46 -12.82 7.51
N GLN A 316 -14.78 -14.05 7.10
CA GLN A 316 -15.91 -14.35 6.22
C GLN A 316 -17.19 -13.68 6.72
N LYS A 317 -17.50 -13.84 8.01
CA LYS A 317 -18.72 -13.28 8.59
C LYS A 317 -18.73 -11.75 8.49
N ASP A 318 -17.63 -11.09 8.82
CA ASP A 318 -17.54 -9.63 8.77
C ASP A 318 -17.67 -9.10 7.33
N ILE A 319 -17.09 -9.80 6.35
CA ILE A 319 -17.22 -9.45 4.92
C ILE A 319 -18.66 -9.62 4.43
N GLU A 320 -19.29 -10.75 4.74
CA GLU A 320 -20.66 -11.06 4.30
C GLU A 320 -21.71 -10.16 4.98
N ASP A 321 -21.50 -9.82 6.24
CA ASP A 321 -22.36 -8.90 7.00
C ASP A 321 -22.16 -7.43 6.58
N GLY A 322 -21.19 -7.13 5.72
CA GLY A 322 -20.90 -5.78 5.21
C GLY A 322 -20.20 -4.87 6.22
N PHE A 323 -19.52 -5.43 7.23
CA PHE A 323 -18.83 -4.65 8.27
C PHE A 323 -17.76 -3.71 7.70
N PHE A 324 -17.17 -4.05 6.55
CA PHE A 324 -16.13 -3.26 5.88
C PHE A 324 -16.65 -2.39 4.72
N ASP A 325 -17.96 -2.29 4.52
CA ASP A 325 -18.53 -1.46 3.44
C ASP A 325 -18.55 0.04 3.78
N LEU A 326 -18.55 0.90 2.74
CA LEU A 326 -18.62 2.36 2.83
C LEU A 326 -19.99 2.94 2.42
#